data_AF-A0A2N5SUT8-F1
#
_entry.id   AF-A0A2N5SUT8-F1
#
_cell.length_a   1.000
_cell.length_b   1.000
_cell.length_c   1.000
_cell.angle_alpha   90.00
_cell.angle_beta   90.00
_cell.angle_gamma   90.00
#
_symmetry.space_group_name_H-M   'P 1'
#
loop_
_entity.id
_entity.type
_entity.pdbx_description
1 polymer ?
#
loop_
_entity_poly.entity_id
_entity_poly.type
_entity_poly.pdbx_seq_one_letter_code
_entity_poly.pdbx_strand_id
1 'polypeptide(L)' 'MHPHLTGTKLEACGPIISALNECHNRGLWVYYTGGCNDIRRELDKCLHAERMSRSSAHVKEARQNREKLEQKWKANEQE' A
#
# COMPACT_ATOMS: atom_id res chain seq x y z
N MET A 1 11.28 -12.90 -0.31
CA MET A 1 9.89 -13.22 0.08
C MET A 1 9.10 -11.92 0.19
N HIS A 2 8.16 -11.69 -0.72
CA HIS A 2 7.22 -10.57 -0.68
C HIS A 2 5.82 -11.15 -0.40
N PRO A 3 5.00 -10.54 0.47
CA PRO A 3 3.64 -11.01 0.69
C PRO A 3 2.87 -10.99 -0.63
N HIS A 4 1.86 -11.86 -0.78
CA HIS A 4 1.05 -11.89 -1.99
C HIS A 4 0.41 -10.51 -2.22
N LEU A 5 0.84 -9.83 -3.29
CA LEU A 5 0.42 -8.46 -3.60
C LEU A 5 -0.80 -8.53 -4.51
N THR A 6 -1.95 -8.09 -4.01
CA THR A 6 -3.21 -8.03 -4.73
C THR A 6 -3.73 -6.60 -4.83
N GLY A 7 -4.46 -6.29 -5.90
CA GLY A 7 -5.13 -5.00 -6.11
C GLY A 7 -4.17 -3.82 -6.22
N THR A 8 -4.49 -2.72 -5.54
CA THR A 8 -3.80 -1.41 -5.60
C THR A 8 -2.30 -1.47 -5.33
N LYS A 9 -1.84 -2.45 -4.54
CA LYS A 9 -0.42 -2.66 -4.24
C LYS A 9 0.39 -3.05 -5.46
N LEU A 10 -0.20 -3.88 -6.33
CA LEU A 10 0.43 -4.34 -7.56
C LEU A 10 0.54 -3.19 -8.57
N GLU A 11 -0.47 -2.33 -8.63
CA GLU A 11 -0.46 -1.15 -9.52
C GLU A 11 0.56 -0.11 -9.07
N ALA A 12 0.61 0.21 -7.76
CA ALA A 12 1.49 1.25 -7.25
C ALA A 12 2.98 0.86 -7.24
N CYS A 13 3.29 -0.40 -6.91
CA CYS A 13 4.68 -0.87 -6.75
C CYS A 13 5.12 -1.86 -7.83
N GLY A 14 4.30 -2.09 -8.86
CA GLY A 14 4.53 -3.05 -9.96
C GLY A 14 5.94 -3.00 -10.57
N PRO A 15 6.45 -1.82 -10.98
CA PRO A 15 7.78 -1.71 -11.57
C PRO A 15 8.91 -2.19 -10.64
N ILE A 16 8.85 -1.85 -9.34
CA ILE A 16 9.86 -2.23 -8.36
C ILE A 16 9.79 -3.74 -8.07
N ILE A 17 8.58 -4.31 -8.07
CA ILE A 17 8.36 -5.76 -7.93
C ILE A 17 8.97 -6.51 -9.12
N SER A 18 8.74 -6.03 -10.34
CA SER A 18 9.35 -6.60 -11.55
C SER A 18 10.88 -6.55 -11.49
N ALA A 19 11.45 -5.42 -11.06
CA ALA A 19 12.90 -5.26 -10.88
C ALA A 19 13.47 -6.21 -9.82
N LEU A 20 12.75 -6.40 -8.69
CA LEU A 20 13.15 -7.32 -7.65
C LEU A 20 13.10 -8.78 -8.14
N ASN A 21 12.06 -9.12 -8.90
CA ASN A 21 11.92 -10.44 -9.49
C ASN A 21 13.02 -10.72 -10.53
N GLU A 22 13.32 -9.76 -11.38
CA GLU A 22 14.44 -9.85 -12.31
C GLU A 22 15.76 -10.06 -11.55
N CYS A 23 16.00 -9.32 -10.47
CA CYS A 23 17.18 -9.47 -9.65
C CYS A 23 17.31 -10.88 -9.04
N HIS A 24 16.21 -11.45 -8.55
CA HIS A 24 16.20 -12.84 -8.06
C HIS A 24 16.46 -13.85 -9.19
N ASN A 25 16.00 -13.58 -10.41
CA ASN A 25 16.20 -14.44 -11.58
C ASN A 25 17.63 -14.35 -12.17
N ARG A 26 18.45 -13.37 -11.77
CA ARG A 26 19.85 -13.24 -12.22
C ARG A 26 20.78 -14.32 -11.68
N GLY A 27 20.41 -14.99 -10.59
CA GLY A 27 21.14 -16.16 -10.10
C GLY A 27 20.99 -16.40 -8.61
N LEU A 28 21.06 -17.67 -8.21
CA LEU A 28 20.94 -18.13 -6.83
C LEU A 28 21.90 -17.40 -5.88
N TRP A 29 23.14 -17.17 -6.29
CA TRP A 29 24.14 -16.49 -5.45
C TRP A 29 23.78 -15.03 -5.12
N VAL A 30 23.31 -14.25 -6.10
CA VAL A 30 22.91 -12.84 -5.88
C VAL A 30 21.71 -12.75 -4.94
N TYR A 31 20.80 -13.73 -5.04
CA TYR A 31 19.68 -13.87 -4.11
C TYR A 31 20.16 -14.17 -2.67
N TYR A 32 21.02 -15.18 -2.50
CA TYR A 32 21.46 -15.62 -1.16
C TYR A 32 22.44 -14.65 -0.48
N THR A 33 23.29 -13.95 -1.22
CA THR A 33 24.25 -12.99 -0.64
C THR A 33 23.62 -11.61 -0.36
N GLY A 34 22.36 -11.40 -0.73
CA GLY A 34 21.66 -10.14 -0.49
C GLY A 34 21.98 -9.04 -1.51
N GLY A 35 22.42 -9.39 -2.72
CA GLY A 35 22.70 -8.44 -3.81
C GLY A 35 21.46 -7.68 -4.30
N CYS A 36 20.25 -8.14 -3.95
CA CYS A 36 18.98 -7.48 -4.29
C CYS A 36 18.42 -6.59 -3.16
N ASN A 37 19.18 -6.37 -2.07
CA ASN A 37 18.67 -5.68 -0.88
C ASN A 37 18.29 -4.21 -1.11
N ASP A 38 18.94 -3.51 -2.05
CA ASP A 38 18.58 -2.12 -2.36
C ASP A 38 17.21 -2.02 -3.03
N ILE A 39 16.95 -2.89 -4.00
CA ILE A 39 15.64 -2.99 -4.67
C ILE A 39 14.57 -3.40 -3.66
N ARG A 40 14.91 -4.32 -2.72
CA ARG A 40 14.02 -4.69 -1.62
C ARG A 40 13.69 -3.49 -0.71
N ARG A 41 14.69 -2.68 -0.34
CA ARG A 41 14.48 -1.46 0.45
C ARG A 41 13.57 -0.46 -0.26
N GLU A 42 13.71 -0.34 -1.58
CA GLU A 42 12.83 0.51 -2.39
C GLU A 42 11.39 -0.02 -2.41
N LEU A 43 11.22 -1.33 -2.55
CA LEU A 43 9.92 -1.97 -2.47
C LEU A 43 9.25 -1.74 -1.10
N ASP A 44 10.00 -1.88 -0.01
CA ASP A 44 9.50 -1.65 1.34
C ASP A 44 9.01 -0.20 1.52
N LYS A 45 9.74 0.79 0.99
CA LYS A 45 9.32 2.20 0.99
C LYS A 45 8.04 2.41 0.19
N CYS A 46 7.94 1.81 -1.00
CA CYS A 46 6.75 1.92 -1.83
C CYS A 46 5.52 1.33 -1.14
N LEU A 47 5.63 0.12 -0.59
CA LEU A 47 4.54 -0.55 0.11
C LEU A 47 4.13 0.20 1.39
N HIS A 48 5.09 0.83 2.08
CA HIS A 48 4.80 1.68 3.22
C HIS A 48 3.99 2.92 2.79
N ALA A 49 4.39 3.60 1.71
CA ALA A 49 3.68 4.75 1.19
C ALA A 49 2.25 4.40 0.74
N GLU A 50 2.06 3.27 0.05
CA GLU A 50 0.74 2.78 -0.36
C GLU A 50 -0.18 2.53 0.86
N ARG A 51 0.36 1.87 1.89
CA ARG A 51 -0.35 1.63 3.15
C ARG A 51 -0.77 2.95 3.81
N MET A 52 0.12 3.94 3.87
CA MET A 52 -0.16 5.23 4.49
C MET A 52 -1.20 6.03 3.71
N SER A 53 -1.14 5.99 2.37
CA SER A 53 -2.13 6.62 1.50
C SER A 53 -3.53 6.03 1.74
N ARG A 54 -3.64 4.69 1.77
CA ARG A 54 -4.90 4.00 2.05
C ARG A 54 -5.44 4.30 3.44
N SER A 55 -4.59 4.24 4.45
CA SER A 55 -4.99 4.57 5.83
C SER A 55 -5.53 5.99 5.91
N SER A 56 -4.86 6.95 5.24
CA SER A 56 -5.32 8.34 5.18
C SER A 56 -6.66 8.48 4.45
N ALA A 57 -6.87 7.75 3.35
CA ALA A 57 -8.15 7.74 2.62
C ALA A 57 -9.29 7.19 3.50
N HIS A 58 -9.08 6.08 4.21
CA HIS A 58 -10.07 5.51 5.12
C HIS A 58 -10.40 6.46 6.29
N VAL A 59 -9.40 7.17 6.83
CA VAL A 59 -9.66 8.18 7.88
C VAL A 59 -10.52 9.33 7.34
N LYS A 60 -10.23 9.83 6.13
CA LYS A 60 -11.04 10.87 5.48
C LYS A 60 -12.47 10.42 5.23
N GLU A 61 -12.63 9.22 4.68
CA GLU A 61 -13.94 8.62 4.42
C GLU A 61 -14.74 8.42 5.72
N ALA A 62 -14.12 7.89 6.77
CA ALA A 62 -14.75 7.70 8.07
C ALA A 62 -15.22 9.04 8.67
N ARG A 63 -14.41 10.10 8.53
CA ARG A 63 -14.78 11.45 8.97
C ARG A 63 -15.98 11.99 8.19
N GLN A 64 -15.95 11.89 6.85
CA GLN A 64 -17.07 12.33 6.00
C GLN A 64 -18.36 11.57 6.34
N ASN A 65 -18.27 10.27 6.60
CA ASN A 65 -19.43 9.47 6.96
C ASN A 65 -19.99 9.84 8.34
N ARG A 66 -19.13 10.17 9.32
CA ARG A 66 -19.54 10.72 10.62
C ARG A 66 -20.24 12.06 10.47
N GLU A 67 -19.68 12.99 9.71
CA GLU A 67 -20.28 14.32 9.48
C GLU A 67 -21.66 14.20 8.83
N LYS A 68 -21.82 13.31 7.83
CA LYS A 68 -23.12 13.01 7.20
C LYS A 68 -24.13 12.40 8.19
N LEU A 69 -23.67 11.51 9.06
CA LEU A 69 -24.53 10.88 10.07
C LEU A 69 -25.03 11.92 11.08
N GLU A 70 -24.13 12.77 11.58
CA GLU A 70 -24.46 13.85 12.51
C GLU A 70 -25.43 14.86 11.89
N GLN A 71 -25.25 15.22 10.61
CA GLN A 71 -26.19 16.09 9.89
C GLN A 71 -27.59 15.48 9.82
N LYS A 72 -27.69 14.19 9.49
CA LYS A 72 -28.98 13.48 9.45
C LYS A 72 -29.63 13.39 10.83
N TRP A 73 -28.87 13.12 11.89
CA TRP A 73 -29.39 13.09 13.25
C TRP A 73 -29.94 14.45 13.69
N LYS A 74 -29.22 15.53 13.42
CA LYS A 74 -29.70 16.90 13.72
C LYS A 74 -30.96 17.28 12.95
N ALA A 75 -31.06 16.88 11.68
CA ALA A 75 -32.25 17.15 10.87
C ALA A 75 -33.49 16.44 11.45
N ASN A 76 -33.34 15.17 11.85
CA ASN A 76 -34.45 14.39 12.41
C ASN A 76 -34.88 14.83 13.83
N GLU A 77 -34.02 15.53 14.59
CA GLU A 77 -34.36 16.08 15.92
C GLU A 77 -35.16 17.40 15.82
N GLN A 78 -35.17 18.04 14.65
CA GLN A 78 -35.86 19.30 14.40
C GLN A 78 -37.25 19.13 13.75
N GLU A 79 -37.63 17.90 13.38
CA GLU A 79 -38.98 17.49 12.96
C GLU A 79 -39.80 16.98 14.16
#